data_AF-A0A0R3N4A4-F1
#
_entry.id   AF-A0A0R3N4A4-F1
#
_cell.length_a   1.000
_cell.length_b   1.000
_cell.length_c   1.000
_cell.angle_alpha   90.00
_cell.angle_beta   90.00
_cell.angle_gamma   90.00
#
_symmetry.space_group_name_H-M   'P 1'
#
loop_
_entity.id
_entity.type
_entity.pdbx_description
1 polymer ?
#
loop_
_entity_poly.entity_id
_entity_poly.type
_entity_poly.pdbx_seq_one_letter_code
_entity_poly.pdbx_strand_id
1 'polypeptide(L)'
;MKTALRTQDFDAFARLDAEFNRLCIAACRNELAGSMMQVIAPLNRRFWFTHHGRTLSKEGVEAHIEIALALSRGDAKAALAGTERLLRYVESRVGQSSVTAC
;
A
#
# COMPACT_ATOMS: atom_id res chain seq x y z
N MET A 1 3.80 -8.91 6.66
CA MET A 1 3.38 -7.57 7.11
C MET A 1 3.10 -7.50 8.61
N LYS A 2 2.23 -8.36 9.19
CA LYS A 2 1.95 -8.37 10.64
C LYS A 2 3.20 -8.39 11.55
N THR A 3 4.16 -9.27 11.24
CA THR A 3 5.42 -9.33 11.99
C THR A 3 6.22 -8.03 11.85
N ALA A 4 6.37 -7.51 10.63
CA ALA A 4 7.05 -6.25 10.37
C ALA A 4 6.42 -5.06 11.14
N LEU A 5 5.09 -5.01 11.24
CA LEU A 5 4.39 -4.02 12.07
C LEU A 5 4.75 -4.18 13.56
N ARG A 6 4.71 -5.42 14.09
CA ARG A 6 5.02 -5.70 15.49
C ARG A 6 6.47 -5.37 15.86
N THR A 7 7.40 -5.62 14.95
CA THR A 7 8.83 -5.39 15.16
C THR A 7 9.31 -4.03 14.67
N GLN A 8 8.40 -3.18 14.16
CA GLN A 8 8.73 -1.88 13.57
C GLN A 8 9.81 -1.98 12.45
N ASP A 9 9.81 -3.09 11.71
CA ASP A 9 10.77 -3.35 10.63
C ASP A 9 10.25 -2.76 9.31
N PHE A 10 10.70 -1.53 9.03
CA PHE A 10 10.35 -0.81 7.81
C PHE A 10 10.74 -1.57 6.54
N ASP A 11 11.95 -2.15 6.48
CA ASP A 11 12.45 -2.80 5.27
C ASP A 11 11.73 -4.11 4.97
N ALA A 12 11.40 -4.88 6.01
CA ALA A 12 10.54 -6.04 5.86
C ALA A 12 9.14 -5.65 5.36
N PHE A 13 8.54 -4.58 5.90
CA PHE A 13 7.25 -4.10 5.40
C PHE A 13 7.35 -3.64 3.94
N ALA A 14 8.34 -2.80 3.60
CA ALA A 14 8.49 -2.25 2.27
C ALA A 14 8.71 -3.32 1.19
N ARG A 15 9.46 -4.39 1.49
CA ARG A 15 9.61 -5.54 0.59
C ARG A 15 8.30 -6.29 0.39
N LEU A 16 7.61 -6.61 1.50
CA LEU A 16 6.35 -7.36 1.46
C LEU A 16 5.23 -6.57 0.77
N ASP A 17 5.15 -5.26 0.96
CA ASP A 17 4.20 -4.40 0.24
C ASP A 17 4.49 -4.35 -1.27
N ALA A 18 5.77 -4.36 -1.66
CA ALA A 18 6.13 -4.36 -3.08
C ALA A 18 5.74 -5.70 -3.73
N GLU A 19 5.98 -6.81 -3.04
CA GLU A 19 5.59 -8.14 -3.49
C GLU A 19 4.07 -8.29 -3.56
N PHE A 20 3.36 -7.82 -2.54
CA PHE A 20 1.89 -7.80 -2.50
C PHE A 20 1.30 -7.07 -3.71
N ASN A 21 1.77 -5.85 -4.00
CA ASN A 21 1.28 -5.09 -5.15
C ASN A 21 1.57 -5.80 -6.48
N ARG A 22 2.73 -6.46 -6.62
CA ARG A 22 3.03 -7.27 -7.82
C ARG A 22 2.08 -8.46 -7.96
N LEU A 23 1.75 -9.14 -6.86
CA LEU A 23 0.77 -10.24 -6.86
C LEU A 23 -0.62 -9.74 -7.26
N CYS A 24 -1.06 -8.58 -6.76
CA CYS A 24 -2.34 -7.98 -7.15
C CYS A 24 -2.41 -7.69 -8.66
N ILE A 25 -1.33 -7.16 -9.25
CA ILE A 25 -1.24 -6.91 -10.69
C ILE A 25 -1.27 -8.24 -11.46
N ALA A 26 -0.49 -9.24 -11.04
CA ALA A 26 -0.43 -10.54 -11.70
C ALA A 26 -1.76 -11.30 -11.63
N ALA A 27 -2.51 -11.15 -10.53
CA ALA A 27 -3.83 -11.73 -10.36
C ALA A 27 -4.94 -10.91 -11.07
N CYS A 28 -4.64 -9.71 -11.58
CA CYS A 28 -5.61 -8.85 -12.22
C CYS A 28 -6.01 -9.43 -13.59
N ARG A 29 -7.24 -9.92 -13.69
CA ARG A 29 -7.82 -10.41 -14.96
C ARG A 29 -8.35 -9.29 -15.86
N ASN A 30 -7.88 -8.07 -15.64
CA ASN A 30 -8.15 -6.90 -16.46
C ASN A 30 -6.80 -6.33 -16.92
N GLU A 31 -6.41 -6.62 -18.17
CA GLU A 31 -5.10 -6.26 -18.71
C GLU A 31 -4.85 -4.76 -18.73
N LEU A 32 -5.88 -3.96 -19.03
CA LEU A 32 -5.80 -2.51 -19.02
C LEU A 32 -5.51 -1.99 -17.61
N ALA A 33 -6.30 -2.43 -16.62
CA ALA A 33 -6.11 -2.04 -15.22
C ALA A 33 -4.75 -2.52 -14.68
N GLY A 34 -4.36 -3.76 -14.97
CA GLY A 34 -3.06 -4.32 -14.60
C GLY A 34 -1.90 -3.51 -15.16
N SER A 35 -1.96 -3.17 -16.45
CA SER A 35 -0.91 -2.38 -17.13
C SER A 35 -0.78 -0.97 -16.54
N MET A 36 -1.90 -0.31 -16.25
CA MET A 36 -1.88 0.99 -15.56
C MET A 36 -1.27 0.87 -14.15
N MET A 37 -1.65 -0.15 -13.39
CA MET A 37 -1.15 -0.35 -12.03
C MET A 37 0.34 -0.68 -11.96
N GLN A 38 0.92 -1.29 -13.00
CA GLN A 38 2.39 -1.46 -13.09
C GLN A 38 3.15 -0.13 -13.07
N VAL A 39 2.55 0.93 -13.62
CA VAL A 39 3.12 2.28 -13.64
C VAL A 39 2.77 3.05 -12.36
N ILE A 40 1.52 2.97 -11.91
CA ILE A 40 1.00 3.74 -10.77
C ILE A 40 1.60 3.26 -9.43
N ALA A 41 1.70 1.96 -9.18
CA ALA A 41 2.12 1.45 -7.86
C ALA A 41 3.52 1.93 -7.43
N PRO A 42 4.55 1.92 -8.31
CA PRO A 42 5.85 2.51 -7.99
C PRO A 42 5.81 4.04 -7.76
N LEU A 43 4.95 4.78 -8.47
CA LEU A 43 4.80 6.23 -8.29
C LEU A 43 4.20 6.56 -6.92
N ASN A 44 3.17 5.83 -6.49
CA ASN A 44 2.57 6.01 -5.16
C ASN A 44 3.61 5.80 -4.04
N ARG A 45 4.46 4.78 -4.19
CA ARG A 45 5.56 4.52 -3.26
C ARG A 45 6.60 5.65 -3.25
N ARG A 46 6.99 6.16 -4.42
CA ARG A 46 7.90 7.32 -4.53
C ARG A 46 7.31 8.56 -3.87
N PHE A 47 6.05 8.86 -4.16
CA PHE A 47 5.31 9.95 -3.51
C PHE A 47 5.37 9.81 -1.99
N TRP A 48 5.07 8.62 -1.46
CA TRP A 48 5.12 8.37 -0.02
C TRP A 48 6.51 8.63 0.57
N PHE A 49 7.56 8.07 -0.04
CA PHE A 49 8.93 8.25 0.43
C PHE A 49 9.39 9.70 0.39
N THR A 50 9.07 10.42 -0.69
CA THR A 50 9.44 11.82 -0.87
C THR A 50 8.79 12.72 0.18
N HIS A 51 7.53 12.47 0.55
CA HIS A 51 6.78 13.37 1.44
C HIS A 51 6.72 12.92 2.90
N HIS A 52 6.94 11.64 3.19
CA HIS A 52 6.78 11.06 4.53
C HIS A 52 7.99 10.22 4.97
N GLY A 53 9.04 10.12 4.14
CA GLY A 53 10.26 9.40 4.47
C GLY A 53 10.05 7.89 4.66
N ARG A 54 10.97 7.27 5.41
CA ARG A 54 10.96 5.83 5.73
C ARG A 54 10.13 5.56 7.00
N THR A 55 8.87 5.96 6.98
CA THR A 55 7.96 5.83 8.12
C THR A 55 7.02 4.64 7.97
N LEU A 56 6.85 3.88 9.05
CA LEU A 56 5.91 2.77 9.13
C LEU A 56 4.64 3.26 9.84
N SER A 57 3.67 3.75 9.06
CA SER A 57 2.37 4.12 9.60
C SER A 57 1.60 2.88 10.04
N LYS A 58 1.26 2.78 11.32
CA LYS A 58 0.42 1.70 11.84
C LYS A 58 -0.88 1.56 11.05
N GLU A 59 -1.58 2.67 10.82
CA GLU A 59 -2.85 2.68 10.09
C GLU A 59 -2.70 2.23 8.64
N GLY A 60 -1.67 2.72 7.93
CA GLY A 60 -1.41 2.31 6.56
C GLY A 60 -1.04 0.83 6.45
N VAL A 61 -0.19 0.33 7.36
CA VAL A 61 0.22 -1.09 7.38
C VAL A 61 -0.94 -2.00 7.73
N GLU A 62 -1.81 -1.61 8.67
CA GLU A 62 -3.03 -2.36 9.02
C GLU A 62 -3.98 -2.46 7.82
N ALA A 63 -4.19 -1.37 7.08
CA ALA A 63 -5.02 -1.39 5.87
C ALA A 63 -4.45 -2.35 4.80
N HIS A 64 -3.14 -2.34 4.57
CA HIS A 64 -2.52 -3.33 3.67
C HIS A 64 -2.70 -4.78 4.13
N ILE A 65 -2.61 -5.05 5.43
CA ILE A 65 -2.86 -6.38 6.02
C ILE A 65 -4.31 -6.81 5.80
N GLU A 66 -5.26 -5.90 5.99
CA GLU A 66 -6.69 -6.16 5.80
C GLU A 66 -6.99 -6.53 4.34
N ILE A 67 -6.48 -5.75 3.38
CA ILE A 67 -6.66 -6.02 1.95
C ILE A 67 -6.06 -7.39 1.59
N ALA A 68 -4.82 -7.67 2.01
CA ALA A 68 -4.15 -8.94 1.69
C ALA A 68 -4.91 -10.15 2.24
N LEU A 69 -5.45 -10.06 3.46
CA LEU A 69 -6.24 -11.13 4.08
C LEU A 69 -7.64 -11.29 3.46
N ALA A 70 -8.23 -10.22 2.94
CA ALA A 70 -9.50 -10.28 2.24
C ALA A 70 -9.32 -10.95 0.86
N LEU A 71 -8.30 -10.52 0.12
CA LEU A 71 -7.94 -11.13 -1.17
C LEU A 71 -7.60 -12.61 -1.03
N SER A 72 -6.85 -13.00 0.01
CA SER A 72 -6.52 -14.42 0.24
C SER A 72 -7.74 -15.31 0.52
N ARG A 73 -8.89 -14.72 0.88
CA ARG A 73 -10.15 -15.44 1.11
C ARG A 73 -11.12 -15.34 -0.07
N GLY A 74 -10.74 -14.62 -1.13
CA GLY A 74 -11.64 -14.31 -2.25
C GLY A 74 -12.78 -13.33 -1.88
N ASP A 75 -12.65 -12.58 -0.78
CA ASP A 75 -13.66 -11.62 -0.35
C ASP A 75 -13.41 -10.25 -1.01
N ALA A 76 -13.99 -10.07 -2.19
CA ALA A 76 -13.86 -8.83 -2.96
C ALA A 76 -14.44 -7.61 -2.23
N LYS A 77 -15.50 -7.78 -1.44
CA LYS A 77 -16.15 -6.68 -0.71
C LYS A 77 -15.27 -6.18 0.42
N ALA A 78 -14.70 -7.10 1.19
CA ALA A 78 -13.76 -6.75 2.25
C ALA A 78 -12.46 -6.15 1.68
N ALA A 79 -11.97 -6.65 0.54
CA ALA A 79 -10.79 -6.10 -0.12
C ALA A 79 -11.03 -4.65 -0.60
N LEU A 80 -12.21 -4.37 -1.16
CA LEU A 80 -12.61 -3.01 -1.55
C LEU A 80 -12.68 -2.09 -0.33
N ALA A 81 -13.35 -2.51 0.75
CA ALA A 81 -13.48 -1.70 1.96
C ALA A 81 -12.11 -1.37 2.60
N GLY A 82 -11.19 -2.35 2.63
CA GLY A 82 -9.81 -2.12 3.08
C GLY A 82 -9.05 -1.16 2.16
N THR A 83 -9.28 -1.24 0.85
CA THR A 83 -8.68 -0.33 -0.14
C THR A 83 -9.20 1.10 0.04
N GLU A 84 -10.51 1.28 0.21
CA GLU A 84 -11.10 2.60 0.49
C GLU A 84 -10.56 3.19 1.80
N ARG A 85 -10.35 2.36 2.83
CA ARG A 85 -9.71 2.80 4.08
C ARG A 85 -8.27 3.26 3.85
N LEU A 86 -7.49 2.51 3.07
CA LEU A 86 -6.13 2.90 2.70
C LEU A 86 -6.13 4.23 1.93
N LEU A 87 -7.04 4.41 0.98
CA LEU A 87 -7.15 5.65 0.21
C LEU A 87 -7.52 6.85 1.09
N ARG A 88 -8.51 6.71 1.99
CA ARG A 88 -8.83 7.75 2.98
C ARG A 88 -7.64 8.11 3.87
N TYR A 89 -6.87 7.10 4.29
CA TYR A 89 -5.64 7.33 5.04
C TYR A 89 -4.65 8.15 4.23
N VAL A 90 -4.38 7.76 2.98
CA VAL A 90 -3.46 8.49 2.09
C VAL A 90 -3.96 9.92 1.85
N GLU A 91 -5.23 10.11 1.51
CA GLU A 91 -5.87 11.43 1.32
C GLU A 91 -5.71 12.33 2.53
N SER A 92 -5.87 11.79 3.75
CA SER A 92 -5.67 12.57 4.99
C SER A 92 -4.23 13.11 5.16
N ARG A 93 -3.27 12.54 4.43
CA ARG A 93 -1.85 12.93 4.46
C ARG A 93 -1.45 13.80 3.28
N VAL A 94 -2.26 13.85 2.22
CA VAL A 94 -2.09 14.78 1.10
C VAL A 94 -2.22 16.21 1.64
N GLY A 95 -1.13 16.96 1.66
CA GLY A 95 -1.05 18.32 2.22
C GLY A 95 -0.39 18.43 3.60
N GLN A 96 -0.12 17.32 4.28
CA GLN A 96 0.74 17.27 5.48
C GLN A 96 2.21 17.04 5.14
N SER A 97 2.55 17.12 3.86
CA SER A 97 3.91 16.92 3.33
C SER A 97 4.83 18.02 3.84
N SER A 98 5.71 17.71 4.78
CA SER A 98 6.88 18.56 5.04
C SER A 98 7.76 18.47 3.80
N VAL A 99 7.68 19.48 2.92
CA VAL A 99 8.62 19.65 1.82
C VAL A 99 9.99 19.92 2.45
N THR A 100 10.76 18.86 2.69
CA THR A 100 12.21 18.99 2.77
C THR A 100 12.72 18.77 1.36
N ALA A 101 12.58 19.82 0.54
CA ALA A 101 13.34 19.91 -0.69
C ALA A 101 14.82 19.92 -0.29
N CYS A 102 15.53 18.85 -0.67
CA CYS A 102 16.99 18.85 -0.69
C CYS A 102 17.45 19.43 -2.03
#